data_AF-A0A971IH29-F1
#
_entry.id   AF-A0A971IH29-F1
#
_cell.length_a   1.000
_cell.length_b   1.000
_cell.length_c   1.000
_cell.angle_alpha   90.00
_cell.angle_beta   90.00
_cell.angle_gamma   90.00
#
_symmetry.space_group_name_H-M   'P 1'
#
loop_
_entity.id
_entity.type
_entity.pdbx_description
1 polymer ?
#
loop_
_entity_poly.entity_id
_entity_poly.type
_entity_poly.pdbx_seq_one_letter_code
_entity_poly.pdbx_strand_id
1 'polypeptide(L)'
;MNRNKGALTVHTLVKIAVLGVVSFVLMFFKMPLWFAPPFMKFDISDLPSLLGAFAMGPATGIWVQLVKNLLNVLVEGSVTNGVGEFTNFLVGSVLAFVAGWVYKRNRTFKGALSGLALGVIAMTTFATLNNYFVMFPLYAKVLGLELDTLVKMGSAVNKYVVDYKTLMLFAVVPFNLFKGIAAALATLLVYKRLSPILQR
;
A
#
# COMPACT_ATOMS: atom_id res chain seq x y z
N MET A 1 -5.90 -28.64 -26.24
CA MET A 1 -5.72 -27.19 -26.49
C MET A 1 -5.27 -26.52 -25.20
N ASN A 2 -3.97 -26.31 -25.05
CA ASN A 2 -3.34 -25.83 -23.82
C ASN A 2 -3.60 -24.32 -23.69
N ARG A 3 -4.64 -23.91 -22.94
CA ARG A 3 -4.80 -22.49 -22.56
C ARG A 3 -3.59 -22.10 -21.73
N ASN A 4 -2.77 -21.18 -22.23
CA ASN A 4 -1.64 -20.57 -21.53
C ASN A 4 -2.04 -20.22 -20.10
N LYS A 5 -1.59 -21.02 -19.12
CA LYS A 5 -1.89 -20.84 -17.69
C LYS A 5 -1.18 -19.63 -17.07
N GLY A 6 -0.44 -18.85 -17.87
CA GLY A 6 0.34 -17.68 -17.43
C GLY A 6 -0.03 -16.33 -18.07
N ALA A 7 -0.91 -16.29 -19.08
CA ALA A 7 -1.26 -15.03 -19.75
C ALA A 7 -2.45 -14.35 -19.05
N LEU A 8 -2.34 -13.05 -18.76
CA LEU A 8 -3.45 -12.24 -18.28
C LEU A 8 -4.55 -12.21 -19.35
N THR A 9 -5.75 -12.64 -18.99
CA THR A 9 -6.90 -12.53 -19.91
C THR A 9 -7.28 -11.07 -20.09
N VAL A 10 -7.85 -10.73 -21.26
CA VAL A 10 -8.39 -9.38 -21.53
C VAL A 10 -9.36 -8.94 -20.42
N HIS A 11 -10.20 -9.86 -19.94
CA HIS A 11 -11.13 -9.58 -18.85
C HIS A 11 -10.42 -9.22 -17.53
N THR A 12 -9.33 -9.92 -17.19
CA THR A 12 -8.50 -9.59 -16.03
C THR A 12 -7.83 -8.22 -16.19
N LEU A 13 -7.32 -7.91 -17.38
CA LEU A 13 -6.70 -6.61 -17.67
C LEU A 13 -7.68 -5.45 -17.49
N VAL A 14 -8.90 -5.57 -18.02
CA VAL A 14 -9.95 -4.54 -17.86
C VAL A 14 -10.28 -4.34 -16.37
N LYS A 15 -10.44 -5.41 -15.59
CA LYS A 15 -10.72 -5.31 -14.15
C LYS A 15 -9.56 -4.67 -13.38
N ILE A 16 -8.31 -5.00 -13.72
CA ILE A 16 -7.12 -4.36 -13.15
C ILE A 16 -7.14 -2.86 -13.45
N ALA A 17 -7.43 -2.47 -14.70
CA ALA A 17 -7.48 -1.07 -15.09
C ALA A 17 -8.57 -0.30 -14.32
N VAL A 18 -9.79 -0.83 -14.26
CA VAL A 18 -10.91 -0.22 -13.52
C VAL A 18 -10.57 -0.09 -12.03
N LEU A 19 -10.08 -1.17 -11.38
CA LEU A 19 -9.70 -1.13 -9.98
C LEU A 19 -8.53 -0.16 -9.73
N GLY A 20 -7.57 -0.08 -10.66
CA GLY A 20 -6.46 0.87 -10.63
C GLY A 20 -6.93 2.32 -10.69
N VAL A 21 -7.88 2.64 -11.58
CA VAL A 21 -8.48 3.98 -11.67
C VAL A 21 -9.28 4.31 -10.41
N VAL A 22 -10.10 3.39 -9.89
CA VAL A 22 -10.83 3.60 -8.63
C VAL A 22 -9.85 3.84 -7.47
N SER A 23 -8.78 3.06 -7.42
CA SER A 23 -7.71 3.21 -6.42
C SER A 23 -7.03 4.58 -6.52
N PHE A 24 -6.71 5.03 -7.74
CA PHE A 24 -6.18 6.36 -7.99
C PHE A 24 -7.15 7.47 -7.55
N VAL A 25 -8.45 7.36 -7.86
CA VAL A 25 -9.45 8.35 -7.41
C VAL A 25 -9.52 8.40 -5.88
N LEU A 26 -9.45 7.25 -5.21
CA LEU A 26 -9.41 7.19 -3.73
C LEU A 26 -8.15 7.84 -3.15
N MET A 27 -7.04 7.86 -3.90
CA MET A 27 -5.77 8.45 -3.46
C MET A 27 -5.83 9.98 -3.39
N PHE A 28 -6.77 10.65 -4.08
CA PHE A 28 -6.98 12.09 -3.92
C PHE A 28 -7.45 12.48 -2.51
N PHE A 29 -8.11 11.58 -1.80
CA PHE A 29 -8.54 11.78 -0.42
C PHE A 29 -7.43 11.45 0.59
N LYS A 30 -6.19 11.88 0.29
CA LYS A 30 -5.03 11.68 1.15
C LYS A 30 -4.89 12.80 2.18
N MET A 31 -4.59 12.43 3.42
CA MET A 31 -4.46 13.36 4.53
C MET A 31 -3.19 13.10 5.34
N PRO A 32 -2.52 14.13 5.88
CA PRO A 32 -1.43 13.93 6.82
C PRO A 32 -1.97 13.35 8.14
N LEU A 33 -1.16 12.55 8.83
CA LEU A 33 -1.47 12.09 10.19
C LEU A 33 -0.70 12.93 11.20
N TRP A 34 -1.33 13.24 12.33
CA TRP A 34 -0.80 14.13 13.37
C TRP A 34 0.47 13.63 14.06
N PHE A 35 0.83 12.35 13.91
CA PHE A 35 2.01 11.72 14.53
C PHE A 35 3.10 11.32 13.52
N ALA A 36 2.91 11.59 12.22
CA ALA A 36 3.82 11.20 11.15
C ALA A 36 4.27 12.41 10.33
N PRO A 37 5.50 12.41 9.78
CA PRO A 37 5.97 13.51 8.94
C PRO A 37 5.03 13.80 7.75
N PRO A 38 4.93 15.06 7.27
CA PRO A 38 3.95 15.47 6.26
C PRO A 38 4.14 14.83 4.88
N PHE A 39 5.32 14.26 4.60
CA PHE A 39 5.57 13.49 3.38
C PHE A 39 4.93 12.09 3.42
N MET A 40 4.50 11.61 4.59
CA MET A 40 3.75 10.36 4.76
C MET A 40 2.25 10.68 4.88
N LYS A 41 1.51 10.50 3.78
CA LYS A 41 0.06 10.76 3.74
C LYS A 41 -0.74 9.46 3.79
N PHE A 42 -1.73 9.43 4.67
CA PHE A 42 -2.68 8.33 4.76
C PHE A 42 -3.78 8.49 3.71
N ASP A 43 -4.19 7.36 3.14
CA ASP A 43 -5.26 7.24 2.15
C ASP A 43 -5.85 5.82 2.23
N ILE A 44 -7.05 5.62 1.68
CA ILE A 44 -7.73 4.31 1.63
C ILE A 44 -7.58 3.61 0.27
N SER A 45 -6.64 4.07 -0.57
CA SER A 45 -6.51 3.63 -1.96
C SER A 45 -6.06 2.18 -2.11
N ASP A 46 -5.57 1.53 -1.06
CA ASP A 46 -5.17 0.11 -1.13
C ASP A 46 -6.38 -0.86 -1.17
N LEU A 47 -7.58 -0.36 -0.87
CA LEU A 47 -8.81 -1.16 -0.86
C LEU A 47 -9.08 -1.86 -2.23
N PRO A 48 -9.11 -1.18 -3.40
CA PRO A 48 -9.33 -1.86 -4.67
C PRO A 48 -8.25 -2.88 -5.01
N SER A 49 -7.01 -2.67 -4.57
CA SER A 49 -5.92 -3.64 -4.74
C SER A 49 -6.18 -4.92 -3.94
N LEU A 50 -6.61 -4.79 -2.68
CA LEU A 50 -7.03 -5.92 -1.85
C LEU A 50 -8.24 -6.66 -2.44
N LEU A 51 -9.22 -5.93 -2.98
CA LEU A 51 -10.37 -6.54 -3.67
C LEU A 51 -9.95 -7.31 -4.91
N GLY A 52 -9.05 -6.76 -5.72
CA GLY A 52 -8.47 -7.44 -6.87
C GLY A 52 -7.72 -8.71 -6.45
N ALA A 53 -6.91 -8.62 -5.38
CA ALA A 53 -6.16 -9.74 -4.83
C ALA A 53 -7.09 -10.86 -4.33
N PHE A 54 -8.19 -10.52 -3.66
CA PHE A 54 -9.13 -11.50 -3.12
C PHE A 54 -9.98 -12.16 -4.21
N ALA A 55 -10.41 -11.38 -5.21
CA ALA A 55 -11.23 -11.86 -6.30
C ALA A 55 -10.43 -12.73 -7.29
N MET A 56 -9.31 -12.19 -7.80
CA MET A 56 -8.58 -12.73 -8.95
C MET A 56 -7.20 -13.29 -8.60
N GLY A 57 -6.72 -13.05 -7.37
CA GLY A 57 -5.47 -13.58 -6.86
C GLY A 57 -4.37 -12.53 -6.68
N PRO A 58 -3.30 -12.87 -5.94
CA PRO A 58 -2.31 -11.92 -5.42
C PRO A 58 -1.68 -10.99 -6.44
N ALA A 59 -1.32 -11.52 -7.62
CA ALA A 59 -0.70 -10.74 -8.68
C ALA A 59 -1.57 -9.58 -9.16
N THR A 60 -2.89 -9.76 -9.15
CA THR A 60 -3.85 -8.71 -9.51
C THR A 60 -3.73 -7.50 -8.58
N GLY A 61 -3.53 -7.75 -7.28
CA GLY A 61 -3.33 -6.68 -6.31
C GLY A 61 -2.09 -5.83 -6.62
N ILE A 62 -0.99 -6.47 -7.00
CA ILE A 62 0.25 -5.80 -7.41
C ILE A 62 0.01 -4.95 -8.65
N TRP A 63 -0.66 -5.50 -9.67
CA TRP A 63 -0.97 -4.75 -10.88
C TRP A 63 -1.87 -3.54 -10.63
N VAL A 64 -2.87 -3.66 -9.74
CA VAL A 64 -3.71 -2.52 -9.34
C VAL A 64 -2.88 -1.44 -8.64
N GLN A 65 -1.95 -1.82 -7.76
CA GLN A 65 -1.03 -0.87 -7.11
C GLN A 65 -0.13 -0.17 -8.12
N LEU A 66 0.35 -0.90 -9.14
CA LEU A 66 1.19 -0.31 -10.19
C LEU A 66 0.40 0.75 -10.97
N VAL A 67 -0.80 0.40 -11.46
CA VAL A 67 -1.65 1.33 -12.21
C VAL A 67 -1.98 2.57 -11.37
N LYS A 68 -2.38 2.38 -10.11
CA LYS A 68 -2.67 3.46 -9.17
C LYS A 68 -1.52 4.47 -9.07
N ASN A 69 -0.31 3.98 -8.75
CA ASN A 69 0.82 4.87 -8.49
C ASN A 69 1.37 5.50 -9.77
N LEU A 70 1.31 4.80 -10.91
CA LEU A 70 1.65 5.39 -12.22
C LEU A 70 0.69 6.54 -12.56
N LEU A 71 -0.61 6.34 -12.40
CA LEU A 71 -1.60 7.41 -12.63
C LEU A 71 -1.38 8.59 -11.68
N ASN A 72 -1.06 8.34 -10.41
CA ASN A 72 -0.75 9.39 -9.46
C ASN A 72 0.44 10.24 -9.92
N VAL A 73 1.55 9.61 -10.31
CA VAL A 73 2.73 10.32 -10.81
C VAL A 73 2.42 11.11 -12.08
N LEU A 74 1.66 10.55 -13.01
CA LEU A 74 1.35 11.19 -14.29
C LEU A 74 0.38 12.37 -14.17
N VAL A 75 -0.54 12.34 -13.20
CA VAL A 75 -1.64 13.32 -13.09
C VAL A 75 -1.39 14.34 -11.99
N GLU A 76 -1.00 13.91 -10.79
CA GLU A 76 -0.76 14.83 -9.67
C GLU A 76 0.71 15.28 -9.58
N GLY A 77 1.61 14.59 -10.31
CA GLY A 77 3.04 14.74 -10.14
C GLY A 77 3.50 14.10 -8.83
N SER A 78 4.67 14.52 -8.36
CA SER A 78 5.23 14.02 -7.11
C SER A 78 5.95 15.13 -6.36
N VAL A 79 5.58 15.31 -5.09
CA VAL A 79 6.29 16.18 -4.15
C VAL A 79 7.61 15.55 -3.67
N THR A 80 7.75 14.23 -3.82
CA THR A 80 8.90 13.46 -3.33
C THR A 80 9.87 13.01 -4.43
N ASN A 81 9.80 13.62 -5.61
CA ASN A 81 10.51 13.18 -6.82
C ASN A 81 10.38 11.67 -7.15
N GLY A 82 9.22 11.07 -6.88
CA GLY A 82 8.85 9.69 -7.20
C GLY A 82 9.14 8.68 -6.10
N VAL A 83 9.89 9.06 -5.05
CA VAL A 83 10.31 8.14 -3.98
C VAL A 83 9.11 7.68 -3.14
N GLY A 84 8.20 8.59 -2.83
CA GLY A 84 7.00 8.34 -2.04
C GLY A 84 6.00 7.45 -2.77
N GLU A 85 5.77 7.71 -4.06
CA GLU A 85 4.88 6.92 -4.92
C GLU A 85 5.43 5.51 -5.14
N PHE A 86 6.75 5.38 -5.32
CA PHE A 86 7.41 4.08 -5.40
C PHE A 86 7.32 3.33 -4.07
N THR A 87 7.50 4.01 -2.94
CA THR A 87 7.32 3.42 -1.61
C THR A 87 5.88 2.95 -1.41
N ASN A 88 4.89 3.75 -1.80
CA ASN A 88 3.47 3.41 -1.73
C ASN A 88 3.16 2.16 -2.57
N PHE A 89 3.70 2.08 -3.79
CA PHE A 89 3.60 0.90 -4.64
C PHE A 89 4.16 -0.36 -3.96
N LEU A 90 5.39 -0.32 -3.44
CA LEU A 90 6.04 -1.48 -2.84
C LEU A 90 5.28 -1.95 -1.59
N VAL A 91 4.99 -1.03 -0.68
CA VAL A 91 4.32 -1.32 0.59
C VAL A 91 2.90 -1.86 0.36
N GLY A 92 2.12 -1.19 -0.51
CA GLY A 92 0.78 -1.64 -0.88
C GLY A 92 0.78 -2.99 -1.63
N SER A 93 1.82 -3.27 -2.41
CA SER A 93 1.99 -4.56 -3.09
C SER A 93 2.25 -5.71 -2.11
N VAL A 94 3.06 -5.49 -1.08
CA VAL A 94 3.29 -6.51 -0.03
C VAL A 94 1.97 -6.83 0.70
N LEU A 95 1.22 -5.80 1.10
CA LEU A 95 -0.08 -5.97 1.74
C LEU A 95 -1.02 -6.82 0.86
N ALA A 96 -1.20 -6.42 -0.40
CA ALA A 96 -2.13 -7.08 -1.31
C ALA A 96 -1.68 -8.50 -1.66
N PHE A 97 -0.38 -8.71 -1.86
CA PHE A 97 0.16 -10.03 -2.20
C PHE A 97 -0.02 -11.02 -1.05
N VAL A 98 0.42 -10.67 0.15
CA VAL A 98 0.37 -11.57 1.32
C VAL A 98 -1.08 -11.86 1.68
N ALA A 99 -1.93 -10.83 1.77
CA ALA A 99 -3.34 -11.02 2.11
C ALA A 99 -4.07 -11.85 1.06
N GLY A 100 -3.87 -11.55 -0.23
CA GLY A 100 -4.45 -12.32 -1.33
C GLY A 100 -3.96 -13.77 -1.34
N TRP A 101 -2.70 -14.03 -1.00
CA TRP A 101 -2.10 -15.36 -1.09
C TRP A 101 -2.66 -16.27 -0.01
N VAL A 102 -2.75 -15.78 1.22
CA VAL A 102 -3.35 -16.49 2.34
C VAL A 102 -4.85 -16.73 2.08
N TYR A 103 -5.59 -15.70 1.66
CA TYR A 103 -7.02 -15.84 1.36
C TYR A 103 -7.29 -16.81 0.20
N LYS A 104 -6.45 -16.82 -0.84
CA LYS A 104 -6.58 -17.75 -1.98
C LYS A 104 -6.52 -19.21 -1.56
N ARG A 105 -5.78 -19.54 -0.49
CA ARG A 105 -5.69 -20.91 0.05
C ARG A 105 -6.90 -21.30 0.90
N ASN A 106 -7.52 -20.34 1.58
CA ASN A 106 -8.68 -20.58 2.44
C ASN A 106 -9.72 -19.46 2.26
N ARG A 107 -10.62 -19.63 1.29
CA ARG A 107 -11.66 -18.63 0.94
C ARG A 107 -12.83 -18.60 1.91
N THR A 108 -12.51 -18.37 3.18
CA THR A 108 -13.48 -18.23 4.27
C THR A 108 -13.31 -16.87 4.94
N PHE A 109 -14.27 -16.45 5.78
CA PHE A 109 -14.12 -15.23 6.58
C PHE A 109 -12.90 -15.29 7.50
N LYS A 110 -12.62 -16.46 8.10
CA LYS A 110 -11.42 -16.68 8.92
C LYS A 110 -10.14 -16.54 8.09
N GLY A 111 -10.13 -17.05 6.86
CA GLY A 111 -9.00 -16.89 5.95
C GLY A 111 -8.81 -15.45 5.46
N ALA A 112 -9.88 -14.67 5.30
CA ALA A 112 -9.79 -13.25 5.01
C ALA A 112 -9.18 -12.48 6.19
N LEU A 113 -9.64 -12.76 7.42
CA LEU A 113 -9.11 -12.12 8.63
C LEU A 113 -7.63 -12.45 8.85
N SER A 114 -7.24 -13.72 8.72
CA SER A 114 -5.84 -14.12 8.87
C SER A 114 -4.96 -13.57 7.75
N GLY A 115 -5.46 -13.56 6.50
CA GLY A 115 -4.74 -12.98 5.37
C GLY A 115 -4.50 -11.49 5.54
N LEU A 116 -5.51 -10.72 5.96
CA LEU A 116 -5.35 -9.30 6.22
C LEU A 116 -4.41 -9.04 7.41
N ALA A 117 -4.56 -9.77 8.51
CA ALA A 117 -3.68 -9.60 9.68
C ALA A 117 -2.20 -9.87 9.30
N LEU A 118 -1.93 -10.98 8.61
CA LEU A 118 -0.59 -11.30 8.12
C LEU A 118 -0.09 -10.28 7.09
N GLY A 119 -0.98 -9.79 6.22
CA GLY A 119 -0.68 -8.76 5.24
C GLY A 119 -0.25 -7.45 5.89
N VAL A 120 -0.95 -7.00 6.93
CA VAL A 120 -0.61 -5.78 7.68
C VAL A 120 0.73 -5.92 8.41
N ILE A 121 0.98 -7.07 9.04
CA ILE A 121 2.27 -7.35 9.71
C ILE A 121 3.40 -7.34 8.67
N ALA A 122 3.23 -8.06 7.56
CA ALA A 122 4.24 -8.14 6.50
C ALA A 122 4.51 -6.76 5.86
N MET A 123 3.45 -6.01 5.55
CA MET A 123 3.52 -4.64 5.04
C MET A 123 4.29 -3.74 6.00
N THR A 124 3.97 -3.77 7.30
CA THR A 124 4.59 -2.90 8.30
C THR A 124 6.07 -3.22 8.47
N THR A 125 6.42 -4.50 8.58
CA THR A 125 7.82 -4.94 8.68
C THR A 125 8.60 -4.55 7.44
N PHE A 126 8.06 -4.84 6.25
CA PHE A 126 8.69 -4.47 4.99
C PHE A 126 8.85 -2.95 4.85
N ALA A 127 7.81 -2.18 5.13
CA ALA A 127 7.84 -0.72 5.04
C ALA A 127 8.90 -0.13 5.96
N THR A 128 9.02 -0.65 7.18
CA THR A 128 9.99 -0.17 8.16
C THR A 128 11.43 -0.44 7.70
N LEU A 129 11.71 -1.67 7.25
CA LEU A 129 13.03 -2.04 6.75
C LEU A 129 13.39 -1.29 5.45
N ASN A 130 12.46 -1.26 4.50
CA ASN A 130 12.64 -0.56 3.23
C ASN A 130 12.85 0.95 3.43
N ASN A 131 12.10 1.56 4.34
CA ASN A 131 12.30 2.98 4.67
C ASN A 131 13.64 3.23 5.33
N TYR A 132 14.02 2.41 6.31
CA TYR A 132 15.27 2.57 7.05
C TYR A 132 16.50 2.45 6.13
N PHE A 133 16.54 1.42 5.29
CA PHE A 133 17.74 1.10 4.49
C PHE A 133 17.77 1.75 3.11
N VAL A 134 16.61 2.05 2.50
CA VAL A 134 16.54 2.44 1.09
C VAL A 134 15.80 3.75 0.89
N MET A 135 14.52 3.84 1.28
CA MET A 135 13.67 4.94 0.82
C MET A 135 13.97 6.27 1.50
N PHE A 136 14.22 6.32 2.82
CA PHE A 136 14.52 7.59 3.47
C PHE A 136 15.93 8.12 3.10
N PRO A 137 16.98 7.27 3.00
CA PRO A 137 18.26 7.70 2.46
C PRO A 137 18.16 8.17 1.00
N LEU A 138 17.38 7.48 0.17
CA LEU A 138 17.14 7.89 -1.21
C LEU A 138 16.39 9.22 -1.27
N TYR A 139 15.36 9.39 -0.44
CA TYR A 139 14.58 10.63 -0.34
C TYR A 139 15.46 11.81 0.05
N ALA A 140 16.31 11.64 1.08
CA ALA A 140 17.28 12.63 1.51
C ALA A 140 18.25 13.00 0.36
N LYS A 141 18.82 11.99 -0.32
CA LYS A 141 19.73 12.20 -1.45
C LYS A 141 19.08 12.94 -2.62
N VAL A 142 17.86 12.56 -3.00
CA VAL A 142 17.14 13.12 -4.14
C VAL A 142 16.72 14.57 -3.89
N LEU A 143 16.48 14.95 -2.63
CA LEU A 143 16.15 16.33 -2.24
C LEU A 143 17.36 17.16 -1.79
N GLY A 144 18.57 16.60 -1.76
CA GLY A 144 19.75 17.27 -1.22
C GLY A 144 19.65 17.58 0.27
N LEU A 145 18.86 16.79 1.02
CA LEU A 145 18.66 16.93 2.46
C LEU A 145 19.54 15.96 3.24
N GLU A 146 19.81 16.30 4.49
CA GLU A 146 20.41 15.37 5.44
C GLU A 146 19.33 14.50 6.10
N LEU A 147 19.67 13.26 6.48
CA LEU A 147 18.75 12.38 7.21
C LEU A 147 18.27 12.98 8.53
N ASP A 148 19.10 13.78 9.19
CA ASP A 148 18.72 14.51 10.41
C ASP A 148 17.56 15.50 10.17
N THR A 149 17.46 16.04 8.95
CA THR A 149 16.32 16.90 8.58
C THR A 149 15.01 16.10 8.60
N LEU A 150 15.03 14.85 8.13
CA LEU A 150 13.85 13.97 8.18
C LEU A 150 13.46 13.62 9.63
N VAL A 151 14.46 13.44 10.51
CA VAL A 151 14.23 13.24 11.94
C VAL A 151 13.56 14.47 12.54
N LYS A 152 14.09 15.67 12.28
CA LYS A 152 13.49 16.95 12.74
C LYS A 152 12.06 17.14 12.27
N MET A 153 11.74 16.76 11.03
CA MET A 153 10.36 16.78 10.52
C MET A 153 9.44 15.84 11.32
N GLY A 154 9.94 14.68 11.75
CA GLY A 154 9.22 13.77 12.64
C GLY A 154 9.10 14.31 14.07
N SER A 155 10.18 14.83 14.63
CA SER A 155 10.22 15.42 15.99
C SER A 155 9.24 16.59 16.14
N ALA A 156 9.04 17.37 15.08
CA ALA A 156 8.11 18.50 15.05
C ALA A 156 6.64 18.10 15.26
N VAL A 157 6.27 16.87 14.89
CA VAL A 157 4.89 16.36 15.00
C VAL A 157 4.76 15.26 16.06
N ASN A 158 5.86 14.63 16.46
CA ASN A 158 5.88 13.56 17.42
C ASN A 158 7.09 13.66 18.34
N LYS A 159 6.86 14.08 19.59
CA LYS A 159 7.90 14.27 20.62
C LYS A 159 8.73 13.01 20.95
N TYR A 160 8.24 11.81 20.61
CA TYR A 160 8.98 10.56 20.83
C TYR A 160 10.03 10.29 19.75
N VAL A 161 10.00 11.02 18.63
CA VAL A 161 11.02 10.96 17.58
C VAL A 161 12.18 11.85 17.98
N VAL A 162 13.31 11.25 18.36
CA VAL A 162 14.54 11.95 18.78
C VAL A 162 15.75 11.62 17.89
N ASP A 163 15.66 10.54 17.13
CA ASP A 163 16.70 10.03 16.25
C ASP A 163 16.07 9.23 15.08
N TYR A 164 16.91 8.73 14.18
CA TYR A 164 16.45 8.00 13.01
C TYR A 164 15.76 6.65 13.32
N LYS A 165 16.17 5.96 14.39
CA LYS A 165 15.55 4.68 14.81
C LYS A 165 14.17 4.92 15.42
N THR A 166 14.06 5.95 16.25
CA THR A 166 12.80 6.37 16.87
C THR A 166 11.84 6.96 15.84
N LEU A 167 12.33 7.59 14.76
CA LEU A 167 11.50 7.94 13.60
C LEU A 167 10.85 6.69 12.96
N MET A 168 11.62 5.60 12.79
CA MET A 168 11.04 4.35 12.30
C MET A 168 10.00 3.80 13.26
N LEU A 169 10.33 3.73 14.55
CA LEU A 169 9.50 3.06 15.55
C LEU A 169 8.22 3.84 15.89
N PHE A 170 8.31 5.17 16.00
CA PHE A 170 7.20 6.01 16.48
C PHE A 170 6.46 6.77 15.38
N ALA A 171 6.98 6.82 14.15
CA ALA A 171 6.24 7.34 13.01
C ALA A 171 5.95 6.25 11.97
N VAL A 172 6.97 5.56 11.45
CA VAL A 172 6.81 4.65 10.31
C VAL A 172 5.99 3.41 10.66
N VAL A 173 6.31 2.73 11.77
CA VAL A 173 5.58 1.55 12.24
C VAL A 173 4.10 1.87 12.51
N PRO A 174 3.75 2.85 13.38
CA PRO A 174 2.34 3.15 13.65
C PRO A 174 1.60 3.65 12.41
N PHE A 175 2.26 4.38 11.51
CA PHE A 175 1.64 4.83 10.27
C PHE A 175 1.23 3.64 9.39
N ASN A 176 2.14 2.67 9.19
CA ASN A 176 1.85 1.52 8.33
C ASN A 176 0.85 0.54 8.97
N LEU A 177 0.88 0.39 10.30
CA LEU A 177 -0.16 -0.34 11.03
C LEU A 177 -1.53 0.32 10.83
N PHE A 178 -1.62 1.64 11.05
CA PHE A 178 -2.87 2.37 10.89
C PHE A 178 -3.39 2.27 9.45
N LYS A 179 -2.52 2.52 8.46
CA LYS A 179 -2.88 2.42 7.03
C LYS A 179 -3.34 1.01 6.67
N GLY A 180 -2.59 0.00 7.06
CA GLY A 180 -2.92 -1.40 6.80
C GLY A 180 -4.22 -1.85 7.46
N ILE A 181 -4.45 -1.47 8.73
CA ILE A 181 -5.68 -1.80 9.47
C ILE A 181 -6.89 -1.11 8.82
N ALA A 182 -6.77 0.17 8.46
CA ALA A 182 -7.86 0.88 7.78
C ALA A 182 -8.25 0.22 6.46
N ALA A 183 -7.25 -0.14 5.63
CA ALA A 183 -7.48 -0.86 4.38
C ALA A 183 -8.09 -2.26 4.62
N ALA A 184 -7.64 -2.97 5.65
CA ALA A 184 -8.17 -4.28 6.04
C ALA A 184 -9.64 -4.20 6.49
N LEU A 185 -9.98 -3.24 7.35
CA LEU A 185 -11.35 -3.03 7.81
C LEU A 185 -12.27 -2.67 6.65
N ALA A 186 -11.85 -1.72 5.80
CA ALA A 186 -12.59 -1.36 4.60
C ALA A 186 -12.82 -2.57 3.69
N THR A 187 -11.80 -3.42 3.53
CA THR A 187 -11.90 -4.66 2.74
C THR A 187 -12.91 -5.63 3.35
N LEU A 188 -12.85 -5.87 4.66
CA LEU A 188 -13.77 -6.79 5.34
C LEU A 188 -15.25 -6.39 5.19
N LEU A 189 -15.54 -5.10 5.14
CA LEU A 189 -16.90 -4.58 4.98
C LEU A 189 -17.48 -4.86 3.58
N VAL A 190 -16.65 -4.80 2.53
CA VAL A 190 -17.16 -4.80 1.15
C VAL A 190 -16.82 -6.06 0.34
N TYR A 191 -15.79 -6.83 0.73
CA TYR A 191 -15.25 -7.91 -0.13
C TYR A 191 -16.27 -9.01 -0.42
N LYS A 192 -17.14 -9.37 0.53
CA LYS A 192 -18.16 -10.42 0.32
C LYS A 192 -19.14 -10.07 -0.79
N ARG A 193 -19.45 -8.77 -0.95
CA ARG A 193 -20.39 -8.28 -1.97
C ARG A 193 -19.70 -8.11 -3.33
N LEU A 194 -18.48 -7.59 -3.33
CA LEU A 194 -17.78 -7.21 -4.57
C LEU A 194 -16.96 -8.35 -5.18
N SER A 195 -16.42 -9.27 -4.37
CA SER A 195 -15.56 -10.36 -4.88
C SER A 195 -16.27 -11.29 -5.87
N PRO A 196 -17.53 -11.72 -5.66
CA PRO A 196 -18.24 -12.56 -6.64
C PRO A 196 -18.49 -11.84 -7.97
N ILE A 197 -18.75 -10.52 -7.92
CA ILE A 197 -18.96 -9.69 -9.12
C ILE A 197 -17.66 -9.60 -9.92
N LEU A 198 -16.53 -9.43 -9.24
CA LEU A 198 -15.19 -9.38 -9.84
C LEU A 198 -14.68 -10.75 -10.33
N GLN A 199 -15.30 -11.86 -9.91
CA GLN A 199 -14.92 -13.21 -10.33
C GLN A 199 -15.67 -13.70 -11.57
N ARG A 200 -16.90 -13.23 -11.79
CA ARG A 200 -17.66 -13.44 -13.03
C ARG A 200 -16.93 -12.78 -14.19
#